data_AF-K1JKQ7-F1
#
_entry.id   AF-K1JKQ7-F1
#
_cell.length_a   1.000
_cell.length_b   1.000
_cell.length_c   1.000
_cell.angle_alpha   90.00
_cell.angle_beta   90.00
_cell.angle_gamma   90.00
#
_symmetry.space_group_name_H-M   'P 1'
#
loop_
_entity.id
_entity.type
_entity.pdbx_description
1 polymer ?
#
loop_
_entity_poly.entity_id
_entity_poly.type
_entity_poly.pdbx_seq_one_letter_code
_entity_poly.pdbx_strand_id
1 'polypeptide(L)'
;MTTKKPTTKKAQATEGKAVVYIGPTLGGGALMRNAVFRAGEFPPHIVSMREKSEALRGLFVPVSELATARKRITVRGDILNTYARQVKHDI
;
A
#
# COMPACT_ATOMS: atom_id res chain seq x y z
N MET A 1 23.76 26.17 8.09
CA MET A 1 23.53 25.08 9.08
C MET A 1 22.19 25.37 9.76
N THR A 2 21.16 24.53 9.88
CA THR A 2 20.83 23.18 9.42
C THR A 2 19.31 23.04 9.63
N THR A 3 18.63 22.56 8.58
CA THR A 3 17.30 21.92 8.49
C THR A 3 16.34 21.95 9.71
N LYS A 4 15.17 22.60 9.57
CA LYS A 4 13.95 22.22 10.29
C LYS A 4 13.08 21.34 9.40
N LYS A 5 13.35 20.04 9.46
CA LYS A 5 12.51 18.96 8.91
C LYS A 5 11.26 18.92 9.79
N PRO A 6 10.04 19.13 9.27
CA PRO A 6 8.85 19.01 10.09
C PRO A 6 8.72 17.54 10.52
N THR A 7 8.99 17.32 11.80
CA THR A 7 8.65 16.14 12.58
C THR A 7 7.13 16.10 12.74
N THR A 8 6.45 15.50 11.78
CA THR A 8 5.01 15.27 11.91
C THR A 8 4.79 14.09 12.84
N LYS A 9 4.44 14.44 14.08
CA LYS A 9 3.68 13.69 15.09
C LYS A 9 3.17 12.33 14.62
N LYS A 10 3.56 11.30 15.39
CA LYS A 10 2.85 10.03 15.57
C LYS A 10 1.36 10.31 15.80
N ALA A 11 0.53 10.22 14.76
CA ALA A 11 -0.90 10.05 14.93
C ALA A 11 -1.15 8.56 15.11
N GLN A 12 -1.08 8.11 16.36
CA GLN A 12 -1.75 6.89 16.78
C GLN A 12 -3.25 7.10 16.52
N ALA A 13 -3.78 6.45 15.50
CA ALA A 13 -5.18 6.07 15.48
C ALA A 13 -5.22 4.58 15.84
N THR A 14 -5.22 4.34 17.16
CA THR A 14 -5.66 3.07 17.73
C THR A 14 -7.14 2.91 17.40
N GLU A 15 -7.56 1.66 17.16
CA GLU A 15 -8.93 1.18 16.91
C GLU A 15 -9.39 1.15 15.45
N GLY A 16 -9.09 0.01 14.80
CA GLY A 16 -9.72 -0.38 13.54
C GLY A 16 -8.79 -0.75 12.39
N LYS A 17 -7.63 -1.37 12.66
CA LYS A 17 -6.69 -2.03 11.71
C LYS A 17 -6.79 -1.57 10.24
N ALA A 18 -6.78 -0.28 9.91
CA ALA A 18 -6.99 0.15 8.53
C ALA A 18 -5.69 -0.04 7.72
N VAL A 19 -5.79 -0.76 6.60
CA VAL A 19 -4.69 -0.99 5.67
C VAL A 19 -5.00 -0.29 4.36
N VAL A 20 -3.99 0.28 3.74
CA VAL A 20 -4.08 0.97 2.46
C VAL A 20 -3.25 0.23 1.43
N TYR A 21 -3.80 0.17 0.23
CA TYR A 21 -3.12 -0.35 -0.92
C TYR A 21 -2.33 0.77 -1.60
N ILE A 22 -1.00 0.64 -1.65
CA ILE A 22 -0.12 1.67 -2.23
C ILE A 22 0.30 1.40 -3.68
N GLY A 23 -0.12 0.28 -4.28
CA GLY A 23 0.30 -0.13 -5.62
C GLY A 23 -0.45 0.57 -6.79
N PRO A 24 -0.17 0.13 -8.04
CA PRO A 24 -0.85 0.65 -9.24
C PRO A 24 -2.31 0.22 -9.30
N THR A 25 -3.12 0.84 -10.16
CA THR A 25 -4.52 0.43 -10.32
C THR A 25 -4.59 -0.93 -11.02
N LEU A 26 -5.40 -1.84 -10.49
CA LEU A 26 -5.47 -3.23 -10.96
C LEU A 26 -6.88 -3.66 -11.29
N GLY A 27 -7.00 -4.69 -12.14
CA GLY A 27 -8.29 -5.25 -12.57
C GLY A 27 -9.16 -4.24 -13.29
N GLY A 28 -8.57 -3.35 -14.11
CA GLY A 28 -9.30 -2.34 -14.88
C GLY A 28 -10.02 -1.26 -14.05
N GLY A 29 -9.72 -1.14 -12.75
CA GLY A 29 -10.42 -0.22 -11.84
C GLY A 29 -10.99 -0.91 -10.59
N ALA A 30 -10.93 -2.24 -10.52
CA ALA A 30 -11.36 -3.02 -9.35
C ALA A 30 -10.60 -2.65 -8.07
N LEU A 31 -9.29 -2.38 -8.19
CA LEU A 31 -8.46 -1.93 -7.07
C LEU A 31 -7.74 -0.64 -7.45
N MET A 32 -8.23 0.48 -6.93
CA MET A 32 -7.63 1.79 -7.16
C MET A 32 -6.42 2.03 -6.28
N ARG A 33 -5.49 2.85 -6.79
CA ARG A 33 -4.32 3.30 -6.02
C ARG A 33 -4.78 4.07 -4.77
N ASN A 34 -4.11 3.83 -3.64
CA ASN A 34 -4.42 4.41 -2.33
C ASN A 34 -5.80 4.01 -1.77
N ALA A 35 -6.39 2.90 -2.24
CA ALA A 35 -7.62 2.38 -1.65
C ALA A 35 -7.37 1.94 -0.19
N VAL A 36 -8.18 2.46 0.73
CA VAL A 36 -8.11 2.13 2.16
C VAL A 36 -9.15 1.08 2.48
N PHE A 37 -8.72 0.01 3.12
CA PHE A 37 -9.52 -1.12 3.57
C PHE A 37 -9.36 -1.31 5.08
N ARG A 38 -10.27 -2.05 5.70
CA ARG A 38 -10.13 -2.52 7.08
C ARG A 38 -9.46 -3.88 7.07
N ALA A 39 -8.42 -4.09 7.88
CA ALA A 39 -7.72 -5.38 7.93
C ALA A 39 -8.64 -6.46 8.50
N GLY A 40 -8.87 -7.47 7.70
CA GLY A 40 -9.82 -8.55 7.97
C GLY A 40 -11.08 -8.45 7.11
N GLU A 41 -11.41 -7.26 6.62
CA GLU A 41 -12.59 -7.00 5.80
C GLU A 41 -12.16 -6.58 4.40
N PHE A 42 -11.81 -7.60 3.61
CA PHE A 42 -11.41 -7.42 2.23
C PHE A 42 -12.50 -7.97 1.31
N PRO A 43 -12.94 -7.20 0.30
CA PRO A 43 -13.85 -7.71 -0.72
C PRO A 43 -13.31 -9.01 -1.36
N PRO A 44 -14.19 -9.91 -1.83
CA PRO A 44 -13.78 -11.17 -2.45
C PRO A 44 -12.86 -10.97 -3.65
N HIS A 45 -13.03 -9.87 -4.41
CA HIS A 45 -12.13 -9.53 -5.51
C HIS A 45 -10.69 -9.26 -5.04
N ILE A 46 -10.50 -8.61 -3.88
CA ILE A 46 -9.17 -8.36 -3.29
C ILE A 46 -8.55 -9.66 -2.80
N VAL A 47 -9.35 -10.55 -2.21
CA VAL A 47 -8.89 -11.86 -1.75
C VAL A 47 -8.37 -12.67 -2.93
N SER A 48 -9.14 -12.80 -4.02
CA SER A 48 -8.69 -13.49 -5.23
C SER A 48 -7.46 -12.84 -5.87
N MET A 49 -7.34 -11.51 -5.86
CA MET A 49 -6.13 -10.84 -6.37
C MET A 49 -4.91 -11.11 -5.47
N ARG A 50 -5.10 -11.21 -4.15
CA ARG A 50 -4.01 -11.57 -3.22
C ARG A 50 -3.61 -13.03 -3.32
N GLU A 51 -4.53 -13.92 -3.65
CA GLU A 51 -4.23 -15.33 -3.93
C GLU A 51 -3.49 -15.50 -5.25
N LYS A 52 -3.83 -14.71 -6.28
CA LYS A 52 -3.12 -14.71 -7.57
C LYS A 52 -1.71 -14.14 -7.47
N SER A 53 -1.51 -13.06 -6.71
CA SER A 53 -0.20 -12.42 -6.59
C SER A 53 0.14 -12.08 -5.14
N GLU A 54 1.12 -12.78 -4.56
CA GLU A 54 1.64 -12.49 -3.22
C GLU A 54 2.28 -11.08 -3.14
N ALA A 55 2.81 -10.59 -4.26
CA ALA A 55 3.29 -9.21 -4.41
C ALA A 55 2.18 -8.17 -4.13
N LEU A 56 0.91 -8.50 -4.40
CA LEU A 56 -0.22 -7.63 -4.02
C LEU A 56 -0.37 -7.56 -2.51
N ARG A 57 -0.25 -8.70 -1.82
CA ARG A 57 -0.33 -8.78 -0.37
C ARG A 57 0.75 -7.92 0.30
N GLY A 58 1.95 -7.87 -0.27
CA GLY A 58 3.05 -7.00 0.17
C GLY A 58 2.83 -5.49 -0.08
N LEU A 59 1.86 -5.11 -0.92
CA LEU A 59 1.50 -3.71 -1.20
C LEU A 59 0.40 -3.17 -0.27
N PHE A 60 -0.12 -3.99 0.65
CA PHE A 60 -0.99 -3.53 1.72
C PHE A 60 -0.16 -3.11 2.93
N VAL A 61 -0.23 -1.83 3.27
CA VAL A 61 0.47 -1.27 4.42
C VAL A 61 -0.54 -0.62 5.36
N PRO A 62 -0.31 -0.57 6.67
CA PRO A 62 -1.20 0.17 7.55
C PRO A 62 -1.24 1.64 7.16
N VAL A 63 -2.40 2.30 7.31
CA VAL A 63 -2.55 3.73 7.01
C VAL A 63 -1.56 4.61 7.77
N SER A 64 -1.16 4.19 8.97
CA SER A 64 -0.13 4.84 9.79
C SER A 64 1.24 4.91 9.10
N GLU A 65 1.54 3.97 8.21
CA GLU A 65 2.81 3.89 7.48
C GLU A 65 2.68 4.32 6.02
N LEU A 66 1.48 4.75 5.57
CA LEU A 66 1.22 5.18 4.18
C LEU A 66 2.24 6.21 3.70
N ALA A 67 2.55 7.21 4.51
CA ALA A 67 3.47 8.28 4.12
C ALA A 67 4.89 7.75 3.83
N THR A 68 5.36 6.79 4.63
CA THR A 68 6.67 6.14 4.47
C THR A 68 6.65 5.21 3.27
N ALA A 69 5.63 4.37 3.17
CA ALA A 69 5.46 3.39 2.11
C ALA A 69 5.30 4.06 0.74
N ARG A 70 4.60 5.19 0.66
CA ARG A 70 4.45 6.00 -0.57
C ARG A 70 5.76 6.66 -1.00
N LYS A 71 6.65 7.01 -0.07
CA LYS A 71 8.00 7.44 -0.44
C LYS A 71 8.79 6.26 -0.99
N ARG A 72 8.78 5.12 -0.28
CA ARG A 72 9.48 3.88 -0.68
C ARG A 72 9.06 3.34 -2.03
N ILE A 73 7.76 3.30 -2.32
CA ILE A 73 7.26 2.83 -3.62
C ILE A 73 7.70 3.72 -4.79
N THR A 74 8.10 4.96 -4.52
CA THR A 74 8.63 5.89 -5.54
C THR A 74 10.16 5.77 -5.67
N VAL A 75 10.83 5.15 -4.68
CA VAL A 75 12.27 4.90 -4.72
C VAL A 75 12.55 3.73 -5.67
N ARG A 76 13.32 4.00 -6.72
CA ARG A 76 13.83 2.98 -7.64
C ARG A 76 14.75 2.03 -6.87
N GLY A 77 14.44 0.73 -6.92
CA GLY A 77 15.18 -0.32 -6.20
C GLY A 77 14.57 -0.72 -4.85
N ASP A 78 13.47 -0.08 -4.43
CA ASP A 78 12.73 -0.52 -3.24
C ASP A 78 11.88 -1.76 -3.56
N ILE A 79 11.77 -2.66 -2.59
CA ILE A 79 10.99 -3.90 -2.70
C ILE A 79 9.51 -3.59 -3.02
N LEU A 80 8.95 -2.52 -2.47
CA LEU A 80 7.58 -2.09 -2.76
C LEU A 80 7.41 -1.64 -4.21
N ASN A 81 8.43 -0.97 -4.78
CA ASN A 81 8.40 -0.57 -6.19
C ASN A 81 8.46 -1.79 -7.11
N THR A 82 9.29 -2.79 -6.76
CA THR A 82 9.37 -4.05 -7.49
C THR A 82 8.04 -4.79 -7.44
N TYR A 83 7.41 -4.93 -6.27
CA TYR A 83 6.08 -5.53 -6.15
C TYR A 83 5.03 -4.76 -6.95
N ALA A 84 5.04 -3.43 -6.91
CA ALA A 84 4.13 -2.60 -7.70
C ALA A 84 4.27 -2.87 -9.21
N ARG A 85 5.49 -2.98 -9.72
CA ARG A 85 5.73 -3.32 -11.13
C ARG A 85 5.34 -4.75 -11.47
N GLN A 86 5.66 -5.69 -10.58
CA GLN A 86 5.36 -7.11 -10.79
C GLN A 86 3.85 -7.32 -10.91
N VAL A 87 3.08 -6.78 -9.97
CA VAL A 87 1.62 -6.96 -9.97
C VAL A 87 0.95 -6.29 -11.18
N LYS A 88 1.50 -5.19 -11.69
CA LYS A 88 1.00 -4.56 -12.92
C LYS A 88 1.19 -5.43 -14.17
N HIS A 89 2.20 -6.32 -14.16
CA HIS A 89 2.48 -7.22 -15.28
C HIS A 89 1.68 -8.53 -15.17
N ASP A 90 1.33 -8.93 -13.95
CA ASP A 90 0.71 -10.21 -13.64
C ASP A 90 -0.83 -10.19 -13.75
N ILE A 91 -1.45 -9.00 -13.68
CA ILE A 91 -2.90 -8.78 -13.59
C ILE A 91 -3.42 -7.93 -14.76
#